data_AF-A0A966TEC7-F1
#
_entry.id   AF-A0A966TEC7-F1
#
_cell.length_a   1.000
_cell.length_b   1.000
_cell.length_c   1.000
_cell.angle_alpha   90.00
_cell.angle_beta   90.00
_cell.angle_gamma   90.00
#
_symmetry.space_group_name_H-M   'P 1'
#
loop_
_entity.id
_entity.type
_entity.pdbx_description
1 polymer ?
#
loop_
_entity_poly.entity_id
_entity_poly.type
_entity_poly.pdbx_seq_one_letter_code
_entity_poly.pdbx_strand_id
1 'polypeptide(L)'
;MYYPATYNIVVLQNSTYRMQVTATQSGGTPINLSGYTIDSDICGALDGQIVASFVPAITNAASGIFQLTLSPTVSSGLEVGIYNYDVSATQAGGDRYYWLKGTCTVSGTCSRN
;
A
#
# COMPACT_ATOMS: atom_id res chain seq x y z
N MET A 1 21.87 3.89 1.19
CA MET A 1 20.63 4.15 0.43
C MET A 1 19.75 2.92 0.58
N TYR A 2 18.66 3.02 1.34
CA TYR A 2 17.70 1.93 1.47
C TYR A 2 16.85 1.91 0.21
N TYR A 3 16.95 0.84 -0.58
CA TYR A 3 16.09 0.66 -1.75
C TYR A 3 14.76 0.03 -1.30
N PRO A 4 13.60 0.53 -1.74
CA PRO A 4 12.32 -0.03 -1.35
C PRO A 4 12.18 -1.47 -1.83
N ALA A 5 11.53 -2.31 -1.02
CA ALA A 5 11.17 -3.65 -1.43
C ALA A 5 10.18 -3.59 -2.60
N THR A 6 10.21 -4.60 -3.48
CA THR A 6 9.28 -4.68 -4.62
C THR A 6 8.30 -5.83 -4.40
N TYR A 7 7.00 -5.54 -4.43
CA TYR A 7 5.93 -6.53 -4.31
C TYR A 7 4.80 -6.17 -5.25
N ASN A 8 4.34 -7.09 -6.09
CA ASN A 8 3.25 -6.84 -7.01
C ASN A 8 1.93 -7.31 -6.38
N ILE A 9 0.89 -6.51 -6.52
CA ILE A 9 -0.43 -6.78 -5.96
C ILE A 9 -1.48 -6.93 -7.06
N VAL A 10 -2.51 -7.72 -6.75
CA VAL A 10 -3.70 -7.84 -7.60
C VAL A 10 -4.90 -7.37 -6.79
N VAL A 11 -5.58 -6.35 -7.30
CA VAL A 11 -6.81 -5.81 -6.73
C VAL A 11 -7.98 -6.26 -7.59
N LEU A 12 -9.01 -6.80 -6.94
CA LEU A 12 -10.25 -7.19 -7.61
C LEU A 12 -11.25 -6.03 -7.50
N GLN A 13 -11.87 -5.64 -8.62
CA GLN A 13 -12.94 -4.65 -8.61
C GLN A 13 -14.12 -5.12 -7.76
N ASN A 14 -14.79 -4.16 -7.12
CA ASN A 14 -15.96 -4.41 -6.25
C ASN A 14 -15.66 -5.34 -5.06
N SER A 15 -14.41 -5.39 -4.61
CA SER A 15 -13.97 -6.19 -3.48
C SER A 15 -13.21 -5.35 -2.47
N THR A 16 -13.23 -5.79 -1.21
CA THR A 16 -12.37 -5.21 -0.17
C THR A 16 -10.98 -5.83 -0.31
N TYR A 17 -9.97 -5.02 -0.62
CA TYR A 17 -8.59 -5.46 -0.59
C TYR A 17 -7.98 -5.18 0.79
N ARG A 18 -7.23 -6.14 1.33
CA ARG A 18 -6.47 -5.99 2.58
C ARG A 18 -5.10 -6.62 2.42
N MET A 19 -4.06 -5.88 2.80
CA MET A 19 -2.70 -6.38 2.86
C MET A 19 -2.08 -5.99 4.19
N GLN A 20 -1.60 -6.97 4.95
CA GLN A 20 -0.82 -6.72 6.16
C GLN A 20 0.67 -6.68 5.79
N VAL A 21 1.36 -5.67 6.30
CA VAL A 21 2.79 -5.48 6.09
C VAL A 21 3.46 -5.39 7.46
N THR A 22 4.61 -6.06 7.58
CA THR A 22 5.46 -5.99 8.77
C THR A 22 6.77 -5.32 8.38
N ALA A 23 7.01 -4.13 8.92
CA ALA A 23 8.25 -3.38 8.73
C ALA A 23 9.35 -3.95 9.64
N THR A 24 10.41 -4.49 9.04
CA THR A 24 11.58 -5.03 9.74
C THR A 24 12.86 -4.42 9.21
N GLN A 25 13.88 -4.34 10.08
CA GLN A 25 15.24 -3.99 9.71
C GLN A 25 15.96 -5.20 9.12
N SER A 26 17.14 -4.96 8.52
CA SER A 26 18.05 -6.03 8.12
C SER A 26 18.36 -6.92 9.32
N GLY A 27 17.98 -8.20 9.25
CA GLY A 27 18.11 -9.14 10.37
C GLY A 27 16.79 -9.51 11.07
N GLY A 28 15.66 -8.95 10.62
CA GLY A 28 14.32 -9.37 11.05
C GLY A 28 13.80 -8.68 12.31
N THR A 29 14.55 -7.72 12.87
CA THR A 29 14.10 -6.92 14.01
C THR A 29 12.95 -5.99 13.59
N PRO A 30 11.79 -6.02 14.26
CA PRO A 30 10.69 -5.12 13.95
C PRO A 30 11.05 -3.65 14.14
N ILE A 31 10.57 -2.79 13.24
CA ILE A 31 10.67 -1.33 13.37
C ILE A 31 9.48 -0.84 14.20
N ASN A 32 9.73 -0.07 15.26
CA ASN A 32 8.65 0.56 16.00
C ASN A 32 8.06 1.73 15.20
N LEU A 33 6.76 1.66 14.90
CA LEU A 33 6.01 2.64 14.11
C LEU A 33 5.36 3.74 14.96
N SER A 34 5.64 3.82 16.26
CA SER A 34 5.10 4.89 17.11
C SER A 34 5.49 6.26 16.59
N GLY A 35 4.50 7.10 16.28
CA GLY A 35 4.69 8.42 15.71
C GLY A 35 4.98 8.44 14.20
N TYR A 36 4.92 7.29 13.52
CA TYR A 36 5.02 7.22 12.06
C TYR A 36 3.66 7.45 11.43
N THR A 37 3.67 8.13 10.29
CA THR A 37 2.52 8.23 9.39
C THR A 37 2.80 7.42 8.14
N ILE A 38 1.97 6.42 7.87
CA ILE A 38 2.06 5.61 6.66
C ILE A 38 1.16 6.23 5.61
N ASP A 39 1.64 6.25 4.36
CA ASP A 39 0.91 6.75 3.21
C ASP A 39 1.13 5.75 2.05
N SER A 40 0.08 5.48 1.28
CA SER A 40 0.16 4.56 0.16
C SER A 40 -0.87 4.89 -0.90
N ASP A 41 -0.35 5.21 -2.09
CA ASP A 41 -1.14 5.63 -3.24
C ASP A 41 -0.98 4.64 -4.40
N ILE A 42 -2.03 4.57 -5.21
CA ILE A 42 -2.07 3.93 -6.51
C ILE A 42 -2.02 5.04 -7.55
N CYS A 43 -1.08 4.97 -8.49
CA CYS A 43 -0.93 5.93 -9.56
C CYS A 43 -0.90 5.27 -10.94
N GLY A 44 -1.30 6.03 -11.97
CA GLY A 44 -1.25 5.59 -13.35
C GLY A 44 0.18 5.24 -13.78
N ALA A 45 0.34 4.14 -14.52
CA ALA A 45 1.66 3.62 -14.87
C ALA A 45 2.46 4.54 -15.82
N LEU A 46 1.78 5.44 -16.56
CA LEU A 46 2.37 6.29 -17.59
C LEU A 46 2.43 7.77 -17.18
N ASP A 47 1.39 8.27 -16.52
CA ASP A 47 1.20 9.68 -16.17
C ASP A 47 1.52 9.99 -14.70
N GLY A 48 1.65 8.96 -13.86
CA GLY A 48 1.94 9.10 -12.43
C GLY A 48 0.83 9.80 -11.64
N GLN A 49 -0.36 9.97 -12.23
CA GLN A 49 -1.49 10.60 -11.54
C GLN A 49 -2.06 9.65 -10.50
N ILE A 50 -2.33 10.16 -9.30
CA ILE A 50 -2.96 9.36 -8.23
C ILE A 50 -4.39 9.04 -8.65
N VAL A 51 -4.71 7.75 -8.73
CA VAL A 51 -6.03 7.24 -9.11
C VAL A 51 -6.84 6.74 -7.91
N ALA A 52 -6.15 6.31 -6.86
CA ALA A 52 -6.75 5.89 -5.59
C ALA A 52 -5.69 5.87 -4.49
N SER A 53 -6.13 5.93 -3.24
CA SER A 53 -5.27 5.81 -2.07
C SER A 53 -5.72 4.65 -1.20
N PHE A 54 -4.77 3.88 -0.67
CA PHE A 54 -5.07 2.92 0.37
C PHE A 54 -5.33 3.63 1.69
N VAL A 55 -6.10 3.00 2.57
CA VAL A 55 -6.27 3.43 3.95
C VAL A 55 -5.32 2.62 4.83
N PRO A 56 -4.17 3.18 5.24
CA PRO A 56 -3.26 2.52 6.16
C PRO A 56 -3.80 2.58 7.59
N ALA A 57 -3.66 1.48 8.32
CA ALA A 57 -3.95 1.39 9.74
C ALA A 57 -2.82 0.65 10.45
N ILE A 58 -2.14 1.29 11.40
CA ILE A 58 -1.13 0.64 12.23
C ILE A 58 -1.85 -0.25 13.24
N THR A 59 -1.71 -1.57 13.10
CA THR A 59 -2.39 -2.55 13.97
C THR A 59 -1.54 -2.92 15.17
N ASN A 60 -0.21 -2.90 15.03
CA ASN A 60 0.72 -3.07 16.14
C ASN A 60 2.01 -2.27 15.87
N ALA A 61 2.08 -1.09 16.48
CA ALA A 61 3.21 -0.19 16.30
C ALA A 61 4.53 -0.78 16.81
N ALA A 62 4.52 -1.45 17.98
CA ALA A 62 5.72 -2.02 18.59
C ALA A 62 6.32 -3.17 17.77
N SER A 63 5.49 -3.94 17.08
CA SER A 63 5.91 -5.04 16.19
C SER A 63 6.03 -4.63 14.73
N GLY A 64 5.90 -3.34 14.40
CA GLY A 64 6.08 -2.86 13.03
C GLY A 64 4.95 -3.26 12.07
N ILE A 65 3.76 -3.57 12.56
CA ILE A 65 2.67 -4.13 11.75
C ILE A 65 1.67 -3.04 11.40
N PHE A 66 1.37 -2.91 10.12
CA PHE A 66 0.28 -2.10 9.60
C PHE A 66 -0.49 -2.85 8.52
N GLN A 67 -1.73 -2.42 8.28
CA GLN A 67 -2.60 -2.96 7.25
C GLN A 67 -2.97 -1.87 6.25
N LEU A 68 -2.85 -2.16 4.97
CA LEU A 68 -3.40 -1.35 3.89
C LEU A 68 -4.76 -1.92 3.50
N THR A 69 -5.76 -1.04 3.40
CA THR A 69 -7.12 -1.44 3.01
C THR A 69 -7.59 -0.60 1.83
N LEU A 70 -8.22 -1.23 0.85
CA LEU A 70 -8.98 -0.57 -0.21
C LEU A 70 -10.44 -1.00 -0.10
N SER A 71 -11.36 -0.03 -0.02
CA SER A 71 -12.78 -0.33 0.10
C SER A 71 -13.38 -0.78 -1.24
N PRO A 72 -14.50 -1.52 -1.24
CA PRO A 72 -15.20 -1.90 -2.47
C PRO A 72 -15.60 -0.70 -3.34
N THR A 73 -15.94 0.42 -2.71
CA THR A 73 -16.33 1.66 -3.39
C THR A 73 -15.17 2.29 -4.14
N VAL A 74 -13.95 2.22 -3.58
CA VAL A 74 -12.75 2.73 -4.25
C VAL A 74 -12.29 1.74 -5.32
N SER A 75 -12.30 0.44 -5.03
CA SER A 75 -11.87 -0.60 -5.98
C SER A 75 -12.81 -0.75 -7.17
N SER A 76 -14.10 -0.43 -7.05
CA SER A 76 -15.04 -0.40 -8.18
C SER A 76 -14.86 0.83 -9.08
N GLY A 77 -14.33 1.94 -8.56
CA GLY A 77 -14.04 3.16 -9.32
C GLY A 77 -12.74 3.09 -10.14
N LEU A 78 -11.87 2.12 -9.87
CA LEU A 78 -10.65 1.88 -10.64
C LEU A 78 -10.98 1.14 -11.93
N GLU A 79 -10.46 1.60 -13.07
CA GLU A 79 -10.57 0.87 -14.34
C GLU A 79 -9.70 -0.41 -14.32
N VAL A 80 -10.08 -1.40 -15.11
CA VAL A 80 -9.28 -2.63 -15.27
C VAL A 80 -7.99 -2.28 -16.01
N GLY A 81 -6.85 -2.61 -15.42
CA GLY A 81 -5.57 -2.20 -15.98
C GLY A 81 -4.38 -2.44 -15.06
N ILE A 82 -3.24 -1.90 -15.48
CA ILE A 82 -1.97 -1.98 -14.77
C ILE A 82 -1.62 -0.58 -14.25
N TYR A 83 -1.43 -0.50 -12.94
CA TYR A 83 -1.07 0.70 -12.20
C TYR A 83 0.22 0.48 -11.43
N ASN A 84 0.80 1.55 -10.91
CA ASN A 84 1.88 1.48 -9.93
C ASN A 84 1.32 1.81 -8.55
N TYR A 85 1.96 1.31 -7.51
CA TYR A 85 1.69 1.73 -6.16
C TYR A 85 2.97 1.80 -5.35
N ASP A 86 2.94 2.61 -4.31
CA ASP A 86 4.01 2.66 -3.32
C ASP A 86 3.46 2.77 -1.90
N VAL A 87 4.34 2.48 -0.95
CA VAL A 87 4.11 2.63 0.47
C VAL A 87 5.27 3.42 1.03
N SER A 88 4.94 4.56 1.59
CA SER A 88 5.87 5.45 2.25
C SER A 88 5.53 5.59 3.72
N ALA A 89 6.56 5.87 4.51
CA ALA A 89 6.45 6.08 5.93
C ALA A 89 7.20 7.34 6.31
N THR A 90 6.50 8.26 6.95
CA THR A 90 7.03 9.52 7.43
C THR A 90 7.24 9.42 8.94
N GLN A 91 8.47 9.63 9.38
CA GLN A 91 8.84 9.66 10.79
C GLN A 91 8.29 10.92 11.47
N ALA A 92 8.20 10.90 12.80
CA ALA A 92 7.82 12.09 13.58
C ALA A 92 8.77 13.30 13.35
N GLY A 93 10.03 13.04 12.94
CA GLY A 93 11.00 14.06 12.56
C GLY A 93 10.80 14.66 11.16
N GLY A 94 9.86 14.15 10.37
CA GLY A 94 9.55 14.61 9.01
C GLY A 94 10.26 13.85 7.88
N ASP A 95 11.20 12.97 8.20
CA ASP A 95 11.89 12.14 7.21
C ASP A 95 10.92 11.11 6.60
N ARG A 96 10.78 11.13 5.26
CA ARG A 96 9.94 10.21 4.49
C ARG A 96 10.77 9.15 3.80
N TYR A 97 10.43 7.88 4.02
CA TYR A 97 11.07 6.74 3.40
C TYR A 97 10.07 5.92 2.59
N TYR A 98 10.49 5.43 1.43
CA TYR A 98 9.73 4.44 0.66
C TYR A 98 10.14 3.04 1.10
N TRP A 99 9.18 2.24 1.56
CA TRP A 99 9.42 0.89 2.08
C TRP A 99 9.02 -0.20 1.09
N LEU A 100 7.93 0.05 0.37
CA LEU A 100 7.41 -0.89 -0.62
C LEU A 100 7.02 -0.12 -1.87
N LYS A 101 7.24 -0.73 -3.02
CA LYS A 101 6.68 -0.29 -4.29
C LYS A 101 6.33 -1.50 -5.14
N GLY A 102 5.55 -1.30 -6.18
CA GLY A 102 5.36 -2.32 -7.18
C GLY A 102 4.22 -2.00 -8.12
N THR A 103 3.84 -3.03 -8.86
CA THR A 103 2.73 -2.95 -9.80
C THR A 103 1.44 -3.37 -9.10
N CYS A 104 0.37 -2.60 -9.32
CA CYS A 104 -0.98 -2.91 -8.91
C CYS A 104 -1.80 -3.27 -10.15
N THR A 105 -2.14 -4.56 -10.29
CA THR A 105 -3.01 -5.03 -11.37
C THR A 105 -4.45 -5.03 -10.89
N VAL A 106 -5.31 -4.27 -11.57
CA VAL A 106 -6.76 -4.25 -11.29
C VAL A 106 -7.44 -5.22 -12.25
N SER A 107 -8.14 -6.21 -11.70
CA SER A 107 -8.88 -7.22 -12.46
C SER A 107 -10.37 -7.12 -12.19
N GLY A 108 -11.16 -7.18 -13.27
CA GLY A 108 -12.61 -7.23 -13.17
C GLY A 108 -13.10 -8.53 -12.53
N THR A 109 -14.22 -8.44 -11.82
CA THR A 109 -14.91 -9.60 -11.25
C THR A 109 -16.17 -9.89 -12.04
N CYS A 110 -16.44 -11.17 -12.33
CA CYS A 110 -17.68 -11.60 -13.00
C CYS A 110 -18.78 -12.00 -11.99
N SER A 111 -18.53 -11.76 -10.70
CA SER A 111 -19.47 -12.11 -9.64
C SER A 111 -20.70 -11.21 -9.71
N ARG A 112 -21.87 -11.85 -9.56
CA ARG A 112 -23.18 -11.25 -9.71
C ARG A 112 -23.56 -10.49 -8.42
N ASN A 113 -22.87 -9.39 -8.12
CA ASN A 113 -23.36 -8.44 -7.10
C ASN A 113 -24.34 -7.48 -7.76
#